data_AF-A0A956YV18-F1
#
_entry.id   AF-A0A956YV18-F1
#
_cell.length_a   1.000
_cell.length_b   1.000
_cell.length_c   1.000
_cell.angle_alpha   90.00
_cell.angle_beta   90.00
_cell.angle_gamma   90.00
#
_symmetry.space_group_name_H-M   'P 1'
#
loop_
_entity.id
_entity.type
_entity.pdbx_description
1 polymer ?
#
loop_
_entity_poly.entity_id
_entity_poly.type
_entity_poly.pdbx_seq_one_letter_code
_entity_poly.pdbx_strand_id
1 'polypeptide(L)' 'QVTGHASHVGIGSDFDGGFGVESIPEGLDTVADLWAIGDGLRARGYAENDISLILGGNMLRKLRQALP' A
#
# COMPACT_ATOMS: atom_id res chain seq x y z
N GLN A 1 4.75 -0.96 13.90
CA GLN A 1 4.51 -2.10 13.00
C GLN A 1 4.05 -3.30 13.82
N VAL A 2 2.91 -3.90 13.50
CA VAL A 2 2.33 -5.01 14.29
C VAL A 2 2.83 -6.38 13.82
N THR A 3 3.14 -6.53 12.52
CA THR A 3 3.60 -7.78 11.90
C THR A 3 5.07 -8.12 12.17
N GLY A 4 5.85 -7.21 12.77
CA GLY A 4 7.29 -7.39 12.97
C GLY A 4 8.14 -7.28 11.70
N HIS A 5 7.58 -7.44 10.49
CA HIS A 5 8.31 -7.25 9.22
C HIS A 5 7.43 -6.68 8.08
N ALA A 6 8.03 -5.86 7.19
CA ALA A 6 7.35 -5.24 6.06
C ALA A 6 6.95 -6.25 4.98
N SER A 7 7.59 -7.41 4.91
CA SER A 7 7.34 -8.49 3.92
C SER A 7 5.95 -9.12 3.99
N HIS A 8 5.07 -8.68 4.88
CA HIS A 8 3.73 -9.25 5.05
C HIS A 8 2.63 -8.19 4.98
N VAL A 9 2.95 -7.00 4.48
CA VAL A 9 2.02 -5.86 4.37
C VAL A 9 1.83 -5.49 2.90
N GLY A 10 0.60 -5.16 2.52
CA GLY A 10 0.24 -4.61 1.21
C GLY A 10 -0.85 -3.55 1.36
N ILE A 11 -1.17 -2.87 0.26
CA ILE A 11 -2.21 -1.83 0.22
C ILE A 11 -3.45 -2.40 -0.47
N GLY A 12 -4.61 -2.21 0.16
CA GLY A 12 -5.93 -2.40 -0.45
C GLY A 12 -6.79 -1.21 -0.07
N SER A 13 -6.98 -0.28 -1.01
CA SER A 13 -7.67 1.00 -0.75
C SER A 13 -9.18 0.86 -0.62
N ASP A 14 -9.75 -0.20 -1.21
CA ASP A 14 -11.20 -0.36 -1.36
C ASP A 14 -11.86 0.81 -2.11
N PHE A 15 -11.13 1.42 -3.05
CA PHE A 15 -11.72 2.39 -3.98
C PHE A 15 -12.88 1.76 -4.76
N ASP A 16 -13.95 2.54 -4.93
CA ASP A 16 -15.25 2.10 -5.45
C ASP A 16 -15.97 1.02 -4.61
N GLY A 17 -15.51 0.78 -3.37
CA GLY A 17 -16.08 -0.21 -2.43
C GLY A 17 -17.39 0.21 -1.73
N GLY A 18 -17.92 1.40 -2.04
CA GLY A 18 -19.25 1.86 -1.58
C GLY A 18 -19.24 2.86 -0.42
N PHE A 19 -18.07 3.22 0.11
CA PHE A 19 -17.91 4.40 0.94
C PHE A 19 -17.69 5.61 0.02
N GLY A 20 -18.48 6.67 0.17
CA GLY A 20 -18.33 7.87 -0.65
C GLY A 20 -16.98 8.55 -0.44
N VAL A 21 -16.62 9.48 -1.34
CA VAL A 21 -15.34 10.20 -1.32
C VAL A 21 -15.08 10.89 0.03
N GLU A 22 -16.14 11.29 0.73
CA GLU A 22 -16.07 11.87 2.08
C GLU A 22 -15.43 10.96 3.14
N SER A 23 -15.34 9.66 2.88
CA SER A 23 -14.71 8.68 3.79
C SER A 23 -13.24 8.41 3.44
N ILE A 24 -12.72 9.02 2.37
CA ILE A 24 -11.35 8.87 1.90
C ILE A 24 -10.47 9.93 2.58
N PRO A 25 -9.24 9.59 3.03
CA PRO A 25 -8.31 10.59 3.55
C PRO A 25 -8.06 11.71 2.53
N GLU A 26 -7.99 12.95 3.03
CA GLU A 26 -7.70 14.12 2.20
C GLU A 26 -6.40 13.92 1.39
N GLY A 27 -6.46 14.23 0.10
CA GLY A 27 -5.34 14.08 -0.83
C GLY A 27 -5.16 12.68 -1.44
N LEU A 28 -6.10 11.76 -1.22
CA LEU A 28 -6.13 10.43 -1.87
C LEU A 28 -7.36 10.26 -2.78
N ASP A 29 -7.63 11.22 -3.66
CA ASP A 29 -8.87 11.28 -4.45
C ASP A 29 -8.99 10.17 -5.51
N THR A 30 -7.85 9.70 -6.04
CA THR A 30 -7.79 8.73 -7.14
C THR A 30 -6.73 7.65 -6.91
N VAL A 31 -6.76 6.60 -7.73
CA VAL A 31 -5.72 5.56 -7.75
C VAL A 31 -4.30 6.12 -7.96
N ALA A 32 -4.15 7.25 -8.66
CA ALA A 32 -2.85 7.87 -8.88
C ALA A 32 -2.24 8.41 -7.57
N ASP A 33 -3.07 8.76 -6.59
CA ASP A 33 -2.62 9.38 -5.34
C ASP A 33 -2.09 8.35 -4.35
N LEU A 34 -2.35 7.05 -4.55
CA LEU A 34 -1.81 5.98 -3.70
C LEU A 34 -0.28 5.95 -3.66
N TRP A 35 0.40 6.54 -4.67
CA TRP A 35 1.86 6.70 -4.65
C TRP A 35 2.33 7.59 -3.49
N ALA A 36 1.52 8.54 -3.02
CA ALA A 36 1.84 9.40 -1.88
C ALA A 36 2.02 8.62 -0.57
N ILE A 37 1.46 7.40 -0.48
CA ILE A 37 1.71 6.50 0.66
C ILE A 37 3.21 6.14 0.74
N GLY A 38 3.87 5.96 -0.41
CA GLY A 38 5.31 5.71 -0.48
C GLY A 38 6.13 6.86 0.13
N ASP A 39 5.77 8.10 -0.21
CA ASP A 39 6.40 9.30 0.34
C ASP A 39 6.16 9.43 1.85
N GLY A 40 4.93 9.13 2.29
CA GLY A 40 4.58 9.09 3.70
C GLY A 40 5.36 8.04 4.51
N LEU A 41 5.66 6.89 3.92
CA LEU A 41 6.52 5.86 4.52
C LEU A 41 7.99 6.29 4.55
N ARG A 42 8.48 6.90 3.48
CA ARG A 42 9.84 7.46 3.42
C ARG A 42 10.08 8.51 4.48
N ALA A 43 9.14 9.44 4.65
CA ALA A 43 9.19 10.46 5.69
C ALA A 43 9.20 9.86 7.12
N ARG A 44 8.68 8.63 7.29
CA ARG A 44 8.69 7.87 8.55
C ARG A 44 9.93 7.00 8.74
N GLY A 45 10.90 7.07 7.82
CA GLY A 45 12.19 6.36 7.94
C GLY A 45 12.16 4.90 7.48
N TYR A 46 11.14 4.47 6.74
CA TYR A 46 11.15 3.15 6.12
C TYR A 46 12.26 3.06 5.07
N ALA A 47 12.95 1.92 5.01
CA ALA A 47 13.94 1.67 3.96
C ALA A 47 13.24 1.57 2.59
N GLU A 48 13.90 2.04 1.53
CA GLU A 48 13.35 1.98 0.16
C GLU A 48 12.93 0.56 -0.28
N ASN A 49 13.66 -0.46 0.18
CA ASN A 49 13.30 -1.84 -0.06
C ASN A 49 11.95 -2.21 0.61
N ASP A 50 11.72 -1.78 1.85
CA ASP A 50 10.46 -2.05 2.55
C ASP A 50 9.30 -1.30 1.90
N ILE A 51 9.52 -0.06 1.47
CA ILE A 51 8.53 0.73 0.73
C ILE A 51 8.15 -0.01 -0.56
N SER A 52 9.13 -0.47 -1.34
CA SER A 52 8.90 -1.23 -2.58
C SER A 52 8.12 -2.53 -2.34
N LEU A 53 8.39 -3.21 -1.21
CA LEU A 53 7.64 -4.40 -0.80
C LEU A 53 6.18 -4.06 -0.46
N ILE A 54 5.94 -3.00 0.31
CA ILE A 54 4.59 -2.57 0.73
C ILE A 54 3.76 -2.09 -0.45
N LEU A 55 4.34 -1.28 -1.34
CA LEU A 55 3.64 -0.70 -2.50
C LEU A 55 3.23 -1.74 -3.56
N GLY A 56 3.76 -2.96 -3.51
CA GLY A 56 3.30 -4.02 -4.41
C GLY A 56 4.18 -5.27 -4.45
N GLY A 57 5.46 -5.18 -4.06
CA GLY A 57 6.37 -6.32 -4.13
C GLY A 57 5.87 -7.55 -3.35
N ASN A 58 5.24 -7.34 -2.20
CA ASN A 58 4.65 -8.42 -1.41
C ASN A 58 3.44 -9.05 -2.09
N MET A 59 2.55 -8.24 -2.66
CA MET A 59 1.36 -8.74 -3.35
C MET A 59 1.76 -9.52 -4.60
N LEU A 60 2.68 -8.97 -5.42
CA LEU A 60 3.22 -9.67 -6.59
C LEU A 60 3.87 -11.00 -6.22
N ARG A 61 4.68 -11.02 -5.16
CA ARG A 61 5.28 -12.27 -4.65
C ARG A 61 4.22 -13.28 -4.25
N LYS A 62 3.12 -12.86 -3.62
CA LYS A 62 2.04 -13.77 -3.21
C LYS A 62 1.21 -14.27 -4.37
N LEU A 63 0.85 -13.39 -5.32
CA LEU A 63 0.16 -13.78 -6.53
C LEU A 63 0.96 -14.80 -7.34
N ARG A 64 2.27 -14.59 -7.52
CA ARG A 64 3.17 -15.55 -8.20
C ARG A 64 3.30 -16.89 -7.49
N GLN A 65 3.09 -16.94 -6.18
CA GLN A 65 3.12 -18.19 -5.42
C GLN A 65 1.79 -18.97 -5.51
N ALA A 66 0.68 -18.26 -5.71
CA ALA A 66 -0.66 -18.84 -5.60
C ALA A 66 -1.35 -19.06 -6.95
N LEU A 67 -1.00 -18.28 -7.97
CA LEU A 67 -1.56 -18.39 -9.32
C LEU A 67 -0.69 -19.32 -10.19
N PRO A 68 -1.32 -20.09 -11.11
CA PRO A 68 -0.64 -21.00 -12.03
C PRO A 68 0.23 -20.28 -13.08
#